data_AF-A0A3R7G7U6-F1
#
_entry.id   AF-A0A3R7G7U6-F1
#
_cell.length_a   1.000
_cell.length_b   1.000
_cell.length_c   1.000
_cell.angle_alpha   90.00
_cell.angle_beta   90.00
_cell.angle_gamma   90.00
#
_symmetry.space_group_name_H-M   'P 1'
#
loop_
_entity.id
_entity.type
_entity.pdbx_description
1 polymer ?
#
loop_
_entity_poly.entity_id
_entity_poly.type
_entity_poly.pdbx_seq_one_letter_code
_entity_poly.pdbx_strand_id
1 'polypeptide(L)'
;MTETIIGPPRLTRFERARIIGARALQISLGAPVLIEPPKNVTKPIDIAMLELEMGILPITIRRKLPDGTYVYISVQTLLKLEKEAKKRKRI
;
A
#
# COMPACT_ATOMS: atom_id res chain seq x y z
N MET A 1 11.56 0.33 18.57
CA MET A 1 10.30 1.05 18.91
C MET A 1 9.16 0.20 18.38
N THR A 2 8.34 -0.37 19.25
CA THR A 2 7.23 -1.23 18.86
C THR A 2 6.17 -0.38 18.16
N GLU A 3 6.03 -0.47 16.84
CA GLU A 3 4.91 0.15 16.12
C GLU A 3 3.61 -0.47 16.65
N THR A 4 2.86 0.28 17.47
CA THR A 4 1.56 -0.16 17.95
C THR A 4 0.60 -0.16 16.75
N ILE A 5 0.36 -1.33 16.16
CA ILE A 5 -0.51 -1.44 14.99
C ILE A 5 -1.94 -1.23 15.44
N ILE A 6 -2.52 -0.09 15.02
CA ILE A 6 -3.93 0.20 15.24
C ILE A 6 -4.75 -0.36 14.07
N GLY A 7 -5.83 -1.08 14.39
CA GLY A 7 -6.75 -1.65 13.40
C GLY A 7 -6.25 -2.97 12.80
N PRO A 8 -6.80 -3.41 11.67
CA PRO A 8 -6.46 -4.71 11.09
C PRO A 8 -4.99 -4.72 10.61
N PRO A 9 -4.25 -5.85 10.79
CA PRO A 9 -2.85 -6.01 10.36
C PRO A 9 -2.74 -6.27 8.85
N ARG A 10 -3.48 -5.49 8.06
CA ARG A 10 -3.55 -5.52 6.60
C ARG A 10 -4.04 -4.17 6.10
N LEU A 11 -3.84 -3.90 4.81
CA LEU A 11 -4.49 -2.78 4.16
C LEU A 11 -6.00 -3.00 4.10
N THR A 12 -6.76 -1.98 4.45
CA THR A 12 -8.20 -1.95 4.20
C THR A 12 -8.45 -1.70 2.72
N ARG A 13 -9.64 -2.08 2.22
CA ARG A 13 -10.02 -1.83 0.82
C ARG A 13 -10.00 -0.33 0.48
N PHE A 14 -10.32 0.53 1.45
CA PHE A 14 -10.28 1.99 1.29
C PHE A 14 -8.86 2.52 1.20
N GLU A 15 -7.96 2.10 2.09
CA GLU A 15 -6.54 2.47 2.05
C GLU A 15 -5.90 2.02 0.74
N ARG A 16 -6.15 0.77 0.33
CA ARG A 16 -5.62 0.21 -0.92
C ARG A 16 -6.11 1.03 -2.13
N ALA A 17 -7.40 1.31 -2.22
CA ALA A 17 -7.97 2.10 -3.31
C ALA A 17 -7.40 3.53 -3.35
N ARG A 18 -7.25 4.18 -2.18
CA ARG A 18 -6.71 5.54 -2.10
C ARG A 18 -5.26 5.61 -2.55
N ILE A 19 -4.44 4.64 -2.15
CA ILE A 19 -3.02 4.58 -2.54
C ILE A 19 -2.88 4.37 -4.04
N ILE A 20 -3.62 3.40 -4.60
CA ILE A 20 -3.60 3.13 -6.05
C ILE A 20 -4.05 4.37 -6.82
N GLY A 21 -5.15 5.01 -6.41
CA GLY A 21 -5.66 6.21 -7.09
C GLY A 21 -4.68 7.38 -7.04
N ALA A 22 -4.09 7.66 -5.87
CA ALA A 22 -3.10 8.73 -5.73
C ALA A 22 -1.83 8.43 -6.55
N ARG A 23 -1.35 7.18 -6.55
CA ARG A 23 -0.16 6.79 -7.29
C ARG A 23 -0.40 6.78 -8.80
N ALA A 24 -1.55 6.28 -9.25
CA ALA A 24 -1.94 6.34 -10.65
C ALA A 24 -2.00 7.79 -11.16
N LEU A 25 -2.53 8.72 -10.35
CA LEU A 25 -2.51 10.15 -10.67
C LEU A 25 -1.09 10.69 -10.81
N GLN A 26 -0.17 10.34 -9.90
CA GLN A 26 1.23 10.75 -10.01
C GLN A 26 1.85 10.28 -11.33
N ILE A 27 1.64 9.02 -11.71
CA ILE A 27 2.16 8.44 -12.96
C ILE A 27 1.55 9.17 -14.16
N SER A 28 0.24 9.44 -14.14
CA SER A 28 -0.43 10.20 -15.21
C SER A 28 0.11 11.63 -15.35
N LEU A 29 0.63 12.22 -14.27
CA LEU A 29 1.29 13.53 -14.26
C LEU A 29 2.78 13.46 -14.63
N GLY A 30 3.28 12.31 -15.09
CA GLY A 30 4.66 12.13 -15.52
C GLY A 30 5.65 11.84 -14.38
N ALA A 31 5.18 11.47 -13.20
CA ALA A 31 6.07 11.03 -12.12
C ALA A 31 6.82 9.73 -12.53
N PRO A 32 8.08 9.56 -12.08
CA PRO A 32 8.85 8.37 -12.40
C PRO A 32 8.23 7.11 -11.79
N VAL A 33 8.16 6.06 -12.60
CA VAL A 33 7.75 4.72 -12.19
C VAL A 33 8.95 4.01 -11.55
N LEU A 34 8.73 3.33 -10.43
CA LEU A 34 9.78 2.66 -9.65
C LEU A 34 10.02 1.20 -10.08
N ILE A 35 9.18 0.67 -10.96
CA ILE A 35 9.31 -0.65 -11.58
C ILE A 35 9.56 -0.52 -13.08
N GLU A 36 10.14 -1.55 -13.68
CA GLU A 36 10.07 -1.74 -15.13
C GLU A 36 8.70 -2.36 -15.47
N PRO A 37 7.75 -1.59 -16.04
CA PRO A 37 6.46 -2.15 -16.39
C PRO A 37 6.64 -3.19 -17.51
N PRO A 38 6.01 -4.37 -17.41
CA PRO A 38 6.03 -5.33 -18.51
C PRO A 38 5.39 -4.69 -19.76
N LYS A 39 5.83 -5.10 -20.95
CA LYS A 39 5.44 -4.49 -22.24
C LYS A 39 3.92 -4.37 -22.47
N ASN A 40 3.13 -5.20 -21.79
CA ASN A 40 1.67 -5.24 -21.91
C ASN A 40 0.93 -4.29 -20.95
N VAL A 41 1.64 -3.60 -20.05
CA VAL A 41 1.04 -2.73 -19.03
C VAL A 41 1.40 -1.28 -19.32
N THR A 42 0.45 -0.56 -19.91
CA THR A 42 0.59 0.88 -20.24
C THR A 42 -0.33 1.77 -19.41
N LYS A 43 -1.32 1.22 -18.70
CA LYS A 43 -2.27 2.02 -17.92
C LYS A 43 -1.64 2.43 -16.58
N PRO A 44 -1.71 3.72 -16.18
CA PRO A 44 -1.16 4.21 -14.90
C PRO A 44 -1.69 3.46 -13.67
N ILE A 45 -2.96 3.04 -13.71
CA ILE A 45 -3.60 2.29 -12.63
C ILE A 45 -2.94 0.92 -12.43
N ASP A 46 -2.70 0.21 -13.53
CA ASP A 46 -2.12 -1.13 -13.49
C ASP A 46 -0.67 -1.08 -13.00
N ILE A 47 0.09 -0.06 -13.42
CA ILE A 47 1.44 0.22 -12.93
C ILE A 47 1.42 0.50 -11.42
N ALA A 48 0.52 1.35 -10.95
CA ALA A 48 0.37 1.65 -9.52
C ALA A 48 -0.01 0.42 -8.68
N MET A 49 -0.82 -0.50 -9.24
CA MET A 49 -1.13 -1.77 -8.57
C MET A 49 0.12 -2.64 -8.41
N LEU A 50 0.92 -2.78 -9.47
CA LEU A 50 2.16 -3.57 -9.45
C LEU A 50 3.18 -3.00 -8.44
N GLU A 51 3.37 -1.68 -8.43
CA GLU A 51 4.26 -1.02 -7.46
C GLU A 51 3.80 -1.25 -6.01
N LEU A 52 2.49 -1.21 -5.77
CA LEU A 52 1.92 -1.47 -4.45
C LEU A 52 2.13 -2.94 -4.05
N GLU A 53 1.94 -3.90 -4.96
CA GLU A 53 2.10 -5.33 -4.67
C GLU A 53 3.56 -5.73 -4.40
N MET A 54 4.51 -5.07 -5.08
CA MET A 54 5.94 -5.18 -4.79
C MET A 54 6.32 -4.53 -3.45
N GLY A 55 5.50 -3.63 -2.92
CA GLY A 55 5.75 -2.96 -1.64
C GLY A 55 6.90 -1.96 -1.71
N ILE A 56 7.17 -1.37 -2.87
CA ILE A 56 8.27 -0.43 -3.06
C ILE A 56 7.85 1.03 -2.86
N LEU A 57 6.55 1.30 -2.78
CA LEU A 57 6.02 2.65 -2.60
C LEU A 57 6.39 3.21 -1.20
N PRO A 58 7.11 4.34 -1.11
CA PRO A 58 7.47 4.97 0.16
C PRO A 58 6.29 5.77 0.72
N ILE A 59 5.19 5.08 1.05
CA ILE A 59 3.95 5.68 1.55
C ILE A 59 3.71 5.24 2.99
N THR A 60 3.33 6.21 3.82
CA THR A 60 2.91 5.99 5.21
C THR A 60 1.43 6.34 5.35
N ILE A 61 0.67 5.45 5.99
CA ILE A 61 -0.75 5.66 6.29
C ILE A 61 -0.87 6.23 7.70
N ARG A 62 -1.69 7.27 7.85
CA ARG A 62 -2.10 7.80 9.14
C ARG A 62 -3.48 7.24 9.50
N ARG A 63 -3.56 6.33 10.46
CA ARG A 63 -4.83 5.83 11.00
C ARG A 63 -5.24 6.69 12.18
N LYS A 64 -6.45 7.26 12.14
CA LYS A 64 -7.01 8.11 13.20
C LYS A 64 -8.03 7.31 14.02
N LEU A 65 -7.95 7.40 15.34
CA LEU A 65 -8.96 6.86 16.26
C LEU A 65 -10.12 7.85 16.45
N PRO A 66 -11.29 7.38 16.93
CA PRO A 66 -12.40 8.26 17.32
C PRO A 66 -11.97 9.35 18.32
N ASP A 67 -11.04 9.02 19.21
CA ASP A 67 -10.50 9.92 20.24
C ASP A 67 -9.60 11.05 19.69
N GLY A 68 -9.39 11.08 18.37
CA GLY A 68 -8.60 12.11 17.70
C GLY A 68 -7.11 11.79 17.58
N THR A 69 -6.61 10.81 18.33
CA THR A 69 -5.23 10.31 18.24
C THR A 69 -4.98 9.61 16.91
N TYR A 70 -3.71 9.49 16.52
CA TYR A 70 -3.33 8.89 15.26
C TYR A 70 -2.01 8.14 15.37
N VAL A 71 -1.86 7.12 14.53
CA VAL A 71 -0.62 6.35 14.39
C VAL A 71 -0.23 6.31 12.92
N TYR A 72 1.07 6.40 12.69
CA TYR A 72 1.70 6.24 11.38
C TYR A 72 2.09 4.78 11.20
N ILE A 73 1.68 4.20 10.07
CA ILE A 73 1.99 2.82 9.73
C ILE A 73 2.49 2.80 8.30
N SER A 74 3.66 2.20 8.08
CA SER A 74 4.19 2.04 6.72
C SER A 74 3.35 1.04 5.92
N VAL A 75 3.15 1.31 4.62
CA VAL A 75 2.47 0.38 3.72
C VAL A 75 3.21 -0.95 3.63
N GLN A 76 4.54 -0.92 3.68
CA GLN A 76 5.41 -2.09 3.66
C GLN A 76 5.14 -3.04 4.83
N THR A 77 5.04 -2.50 6.05
CA THR A 77 4.69 -3.27 7.25
C THR A 77 3.35 -3.98 7.07
N LEU A 78 2.31 -3.27 6.60
CA LEU A 78 0.97 -3.85 6.42
C LEU A 78 0.93 -4.94 5.34
N LEU A 79 1.67 -4.79 4.24
CA LEU A 79 1.76 -5.80 3.19
C LEU A 79 2.48 -7.06 3.66
N LYS A 80 3.54 -6.91 4.47
CA LYS A 80 4.25 -8.04 5.08
C LYS A 80 3.32 -8.84 5.99
N LEU A 81 2.59 -8.15 6.86
CA LEU A 81 1.61 -8.78 7.76
C LEU A 81 0.49 -9.48 7.00
N GLU A 82 0.00 -8.89 5.91
CA GLU A 82 -1.00 -9.54 5.06
C GLU A 82 -0.47 -10.84 4.41
N LYS A 83 0.78 -10.85 3.93
CA LYS A 83 1.43 -12.05 3.39
C LYS A 83 1.61 -13.13 4.45
N GLU A 84 2.04 -12.75 5.66
CA GLU A 84 2.17 -13.68 6.80
C GLU A 84 0.83 -14.29 7.21
N ALA A 85 -0.23 -13.47 7.27
CA ALA A 85 -1.58 -13.95 7.57
C ALA A 85 -2.11 -14.93 6.52
N LYS A 86 -1.82 -14.71 5.23
CA LYS A 86 -2.16 -15.65 4.14
C LYS A 86 -1.36 -16.95 4.23
N LYS A 87 -0.08 -16.89 4.61
CA LYS A 87 0.77 -18.08 4.80
C LYS A 87 0.25 -18.99 5.91
N ARG A 88 -0.16 -18.41 7.05
CA ARG A 88 -0.72 -19.15 8.19
C ARG A 88 -2.05 -19.86 7.89
N LYS A 89 -2.82 -19.39 6.91
CA LYS A 89 -4.10 -19.99 6.51
C LYS A 89 -3.97 -21.12 5.47
N ARG A 90 -2.77 -21.31 4.90
CA ARG A 90 -2.49 -22.34 3.88
C ARG A 90 -1.87 -23.62 4.48
N ILE A 91 -1.77 -23.70 5.80
CA ILE A 91 -1.40 -24.88 6.59
C ILE A 91 -2.66 -25.32 7.32
#